data_AF-A0A953I3I8-F1
#
_entry.id   AF-A0A953I3I8-F1
#
_cell.length_a   1.000
_cell.length_b   1.000
_cell.length_c   1.000
_cell.angle_alpha   90.00
_cell.angle_beta   90.00
_cell.angle_gamma   90.00
#
_symmetry.space_group_name_H-M   'P 1'
#
loop_
_entity.id
_entity.type
_entity.pdbx_description
1 polymer ?
#
loop_
_entity_poly.entity_id
_entity_poly.type
_entity_poly.pdbx_seq_one_letter_code
_entity_poly.pdbx_strand_id
1 'polypeptide(L)'
;MREGPFFWGLLALAAYGLVSAVARAAELIGRLRPSGDPADEPAACVVLVRDQADRIEGALDRIARAADGELVLVDLGSRDETAAILNRLACRYGHALVLQLGHLTRQEAIARAVAATTAPRVVIVDLEGHLEKEG
;
A
#
# COMPACT_ATOMS: atom_id res chain seq x y z
N MET A 1 27.50 -22.74 -14.52
CA MET A 1 26.20 -22.80 -13.82
C MET A 1 26.44 -23.17 -12.36
N ARG A 2 26.46 -22.18 -11.47
CA ARG A 2 26.47 -22.36 -10.00
C ARG A 2 25.63 -21.22 -9.43
N GLU A 3 24.33 -21.47 -9.32
CA GLU A 3 23.39 -20.56 -8.67
C GLU A 3 23.48 -20.83 -7.17
N GLY A 4 23.99 -19.86 -6.42
CA GLY A 4 24.26 -20.00 -4.99
C GLY A 4 22.98 -19.92 -4.14
N PRO A 5 22.92 -20.62 -3.00
CA PRO A 5 21.81 -20.57 -2.03
C PRO A 5 21.56 -19.18 -1.41
N PHE A 6 22.37 -18.19 -1.75
CA PHE A 6 22.25 -16.79 -1.30
C PHE A 6 21.03 -16.06 -1.90
N PHE A 7 20.57 -16.43 -3.11
CA PHE A 7 19.45 -15.74 -3.76
C PHE A 7 18.12 -15.97 -3.02
N TRP A 8 17.93 -17.16 -2.43
CA TRP A 8 16.71 -17.52 -1.71
C TRP A 8 16.60 -16.82 -0.34
N GLY A 9 17.72 -16.65 0.37
CA GLY A 9 17.73 -15.96 1.67
C GLY A 9 17.37 -14.48 1.56
N LEU A 10 17.82 -13.80 0.49
CA LEU A 10 17.51 -12.40 0.19
C LEU A 10 16.03 -12.21 -0.20
N LEU A 11 15.48 -13.13 -1.00
CA LEU A 11 14.06 -13.16 -1.37
C LEU A 11 13.16 -13.34 -0.14
N ALA A 12 13.55 -14.21 0.79
CA ALA A 12 12.84 -14.43 2.04
C ALA A 12 12.87 -13.19 2.96
N LEU A 13 14.01 -12.50 3.04
CA LEU A 13 14.14 -11.25 3.83
C LEU A 13 13.34 -10.09 3.22
N ALA A 14 13.32 -9.95 1.89
CA ALA A 14 12.51 -8.97 1.20
C ALA A 14 11.00 -9.25 1.34
N ALA A 15 10.60 -10.53 1.36
CA ALA A 15 9.23 -10.92 1.66
C ALA A 15 8.86 -10.64 3.14
N TYR A 16 9.76 -10.94 4.08
CA TYR A 16 9.54 -10.71 5.52
C TYR A 16 9.48 -9.22 5.87
N GLY A 17 10.34 -8.39 5.27
CA GLY A 17 10.34 -6.94 5.44
C GLY A 17 9.00 -6.32 5.05
N LEU A 18 8.47 -6.71 3.89
CA LEU A 18 7.16 -6.27 3.39
C LEU A 18 6.01 -6.79 4.26
N VAL A 19 6.04 -8.05 4.68
CA VAL A 19 5.04 -8.61 5.60
C VAL A 19 5.04 -7.86 6.94
N SER A 20 6.21 -7.46 7.46
CA SER A 20 6.30 -6.67 8.69
C SER A 20 5.79 -5.24 8.51
N ALA A 21 6.03 -4.61 7.36
CA ALA A 21 5.53 -3.28 7.03
C ALA A 21 4.01 -3.28 6.86
N VAL A 22 3.46 -4.28 6.16
CA VAL A 22 2.01 -4.47 6.02
C VAL A 22 1.37 -4.79 7.38
N ALA A 23 2.00 -5.63 8.20
CA ALA A 23 1.50 -5.93 9.54
C ALA A 23 1.55 -4.71 10.47
N ARG A 24 2.62 -3.90 10.41
CA ARG A 24 2.74 -2.63 11.15
C ARG A 24 1.73 -1.59 10.66
N ALA A 25 1.50 -1.49 9.35
CA ALA A 25 0.48 -0.64 8.78
C ALA A 25 -0.92 -1.09 9.23
N ALA A 26 -1.24 -2.38 9.13
CA ALA A 26 -2.50 -2.93 9.62
C ALA A 26 -2.67 -2.77 11.13
N GLU A 27 -1.60 -2.89 11.92
CA GLU A 27 -1.63 -2.65 13.37
C GLU A 27 -1.83 -1.16 13.68
N LEU A 28 -1.19 -0.25 12.94
CA LEU A 28 -1.39 1.20 13.10
C LEU A 28 -2.80 1.62 12.67
N ILE A 29 -3.29 1.11 11.54
CA ILE A 29 -4.67 1.34 11.08
C ILE A 29 -5.65 0.75 12.11
N GLY A 30 -5.38 -0.45 12.63
CA GLY A 30 -6.18 -1.09 13.67
C GLY A 30 -6.14 -0.35 15.02
N ARG A 31 -5.05 0.35 15.35
CA ARG A 31 -4.97 1.25 16.53
C ARG A 31 -5.66 2.58 16.31
N LEU A 32 -5.71 3.05 15.07
CA LEU A 32 -6.46 4.23 14.64
C LEU A 32 -7.92 3.90 14.33
N ARG A 33 -8.30 2.62 14.49
CA ARG A 33 -9.67 2.17 14.33
C ARG A 33 -10.56 2.95 15.30
N PRO A 34 -11.63 3.59 14.81
CA PRO A 34 -12.55 4.33 15.67
C PRO A 34 -13.05 3.38 16.77
N SER A 35 -12.98 3.78 18.04
CA SER A 35 -13.44 2.95 19.18
C SER A 35 -14.97 2.75 19.21
N GLY A 36 -15.67 3.03 18.11
CA GLY A 36 -17.13 3.14 18.06
C GLY A 36 -17.67 4.45 18.62
N ASP A 37 -16.79 5.41 18.95
CA ASP A 37 -17.18 6.77 19.30
C ASP A 37 -17.53 7.55 18.01
N PRO A 38 -18.73 8.13 17.87
CA PRO A 38 -19.09 8.96 16.71
C PRO A 38 -18.20 10.19 16.51
N ALA A 39 -17.31 10.50 17.48
CA ALA A 39 -16.31 11.55 17.37
C ALA A 39 -14.97 11.10 16.71
N ASP A 40 -14.72 9.80 16.54
CA ASP A 40 -13.56 9.34 15.77
C ASP A 40 -13.88 9.42 14.27
N GLU A 41 -13.32 10.43 13.61
CA GLU A 41 -13.48 10.62 12.18
C GLU A 41 -12.79 9.49 11.38
N PRO A 42 -13.43 8.98 10.31
CA PRO A 42 -12.88 7.89 9.51
C PRO A 42 -11.54 8.31 8.89
N ALA A 43 -10.51 7.47 9.06
CA ALA A 43 -9.21 7.68 8.43
C ALA A 43 -9.21 7.08 7.03
N ALA A 44 -8.65 7.81 6.07
CA ALA A 44 -8.34 7.26 4.76
C ALA A 44 -7.00 6.55 4.79
N CYS A 45 -6.93 5.41 4.10
CA CYS A 45 -5.70 4.67 3.88
C CYS A 45 -5.21 4.88 2.45
N VAL A 46 -4.08 5.54 2.29
CA VAL A 46 -3.38 5.70 1.03
C VAL A 46 -2.34 4.59 0.91
N VAL A 47 -2.41 3.76 -0.12
CA VAL A 47 -1.46 2.68 -0.39
C VAL A 47 -0.68 3.02 -1.65
N LEU A 48 0.62 3.29 -1.50
CA LEU A 48 1.54 3.52 -2.61
C LEU A 48 2.10 2.18 -3.08
N VAL A 49 2.08 1.95 -4.40
CA VAL A 49 2.47 0.67 -4.99
C VAL A 49 3.26 0.89 -6.28
N ARG A 50 4.32 0.10 -6.45
CA ARG A 50 5.09 -0.03 -7.70
C ARG A 50 5.59 -1.46 -7.87
N ASP A 51 5.30 -2.05 -9.02
CA ASP A 51 5.84 -3.36 -9.45
C ASP A 51 5.68 -4.46 -8.37
N GLN A 52 4.47 -4.60 -7.81
CA GLN A 52 4.14 -5.56 -6.75
C GLN A 52 3.03 -6.55 -7.15
N ALA A 53 2.92 -6.95 -8.43
CA ALA A 53 1.81 -7.78 -8.91
C ALA A 53 1.61 -9.06 -8.08
N ASP A 54 2.70 -9.73 -7.67
CA ASP A 54 2.65 -10.99 -6.92
C ASP A 54 2.20 -10.85 -5.46
N ARG A 55 2.27 -9.63 -4.89
CA ARG A 55 2.13 -9.41 -3.43
C ARG A 55 0.97 -8.48 -3.09
N ILE A 56 0.57 -7.64 -4.02
CA ILE A 56 -0.40 -6.57 -3.78
C ILE A 56 -1.76 -7.11 -3.34
N GLU A 57 -2.21 -8.25 -3.88
CA GLU A 57 -3.50 -8.83 -3.52
C GLU A 57 -3.57 -9.22 -2.03
N GLY A 58 -2.56 -9.93 -1.53
CA GLY A 58 -2.49 -10.36 -0.13
C GLY A 58 -2.25 -9.20 0.85
N ALA A 59 -1.44 -8.22 0.45
CA ALA A 59 -1.21 -7.02 1.25
C ALA A 59 -2.49 -6.18 1.35
N LEU A 60 -3.17 -5.98 0.22
CA LEU A 60 -4.33 -5.13 0.17
C LEU A 60 -5.55 -5.75 0.85
N ASP A 61 -5.73 -7.06 0.79
CA ASP A 61 -6.78 -7.78 1.54
C ASP A 61 -6.63 -7.60 3.06
N ARG A 62 -5.39 -7.52 3.57
CA ARG A 62 -5.15 -7.22 4.99
C ARG A 62 -5.43 -5.76 5.33
N ILE A 63 -5.00 -4.83 4.48
CA ILE A 63 -5.21 -3.40 4.67
C ILE A 63 -6.72 -3.08 4.60
N ALA A 64 -7.43 -3.60 3.60
CA ALA A 64 -8.87 -3.39 3.43
C ALA A 64 -9.69 -3.97 4.59
N ARG A 65 -9.23 -5.05 5.23
CA ARG A 65 -9.87 -5.57 6.45
C ARG A 65 -9.61 -4.72 7.70
N ALA A 66 -8.51 -3.98 7.73
CA ALA A 66 -8.13 -3.13 8.86
C ALA A 66 -8.68 -1.71 8.70
N ALA A 67 -8.78 -1.21 7.47
CA ALA A 67 -9.28 0.11 7.14
C ALA A 67 -10.82 0.11 7.19
N ASP A 68 -11.37 0.85 8.15
CA ASP A 68 -12.81 1.09 8.25
C ASP A 68 -13.26 2.33 7.42
N GLY A 69 -12.40 2.87 6.55
CA GLY A 69 -12.58 4.15 5.85
C GLY A 69 -12.19 4.15 4.36
N GLU A 70 -12.00 5.35 3.80
CA GLU A 70 -11.67 5.54 2.38
C GLU A 70 -10.33 4.88 2.03
N LEU A 71 -10.28 4.10 0.94
CA LEU A 71 -9.06 3.43 0.49
C LEU A 71 -8.58 4.05 -0.81
N VAL A 72 -7.37 4.61 -0.84
CA VAL A 72 -6.79 5.23 -2.03
C VAL A 72 -5.56 4.42 -2.45
N LEU A 73 -5.64 3.78 -3.60
CA LEU A 73 -4.58 2.98 -4.20
C LEU A 73 -3.84 3.83 -5.21
N VAL A 74 -2.54 3.99 -5.04
CA VAL A 74 -1.72 4.84 -5.91
C VAL A 74 -0.71 3.97 -6.64
N ASP A 75 -0.84 3.90 -7.95
CA ASP A 75 0.15 3.29 -8.82
C ASP A 75 1.19 4.34 -9.23
N LEU A 76 2.45 4.09 -8.84
CA LEU A 76 3.60 4.94 -9.14
C LEU A 76 4.21 4.62 -10.51
N GLY A 77 3.39 4.20 -11.48
CA GLY A 77 3.81 3.84 -12.83
C GLY A 77 4.46 2.48 -12.90
N SER A 78 3.77 1.46 -12.39
CA SER A 78 4.18 0.06 -12.51
C SER A 78 4.32 -0.35 -13.98
N ARG A 79 5.27 -1.26 -14.24
CA ARG A 79 5.56 -1.84 -15.57
C ARG A 79 5.04 -3.27 -15.70
N ASP A 80 4.58 -3.85 -14.59
CA ASP A 80 3.96 -5.16 -14.52
C ASP A 80 2.42 -5.07 -14.48
N GLU A 81 1.76 -6.17 -14.12
CA GLU A 81 0.30 -6.25 -14.03
C GLU A 81 -0.29 -5.54 -12.79
N THR A 82 0.52 -4.88 -11.96
CA THR A 82 0.07 -4.22 -10.71
C THR A 82 -1.10 -3.28 -10.96
N ALA A 83 -1.04 -2.42 -12.00
CA ALA A 83 -2.11 -1.47 -12.30
C ALA A 83 -3.45 -2.17 -12.64
N ALA A 84 -3.40 -3.30 -13.33
CA ALA A 84 -4.58 -4.10 -13.65
C ALA A 84 -5.15 -4.77 -12.39
N ILE A 85 -4.28 -5.30 -11.53
CA ILE A 85 -4.67 -5.92 -10.26
C ILE A 85 -5.30 -4.89 -9.31
N LEU A 86 -4.72 -3.69 -9.21
CA LEU A 86 -5.26 -2.59 -8.41
C LEU A 86 -6.68 -2.21 -8.85
N ASN A 87 -6.91 -2.05 -10.16
CA ASN A 87 -8.25 -1.77 -10.68
C ASN A 87 -9.25 -2.89 -10.36
N ARG A 88 -8.85 -4.15 -10.54
CA ARG A 88 -9.70 -5.30 -10.19
C ARG A 88 -10.05 -5.33 -8.70
N LEU A 89 -9.08 -5.08 -7.84
CA LEU A 89 -9.27 -5.04 -6.39
C LEU A 89 -10.12 -3.85 -5.97
N ALA A 90 -9.95 -2.70 -6.61
CA ALA A 90 -10.78 -1.54 -6.32
C ALA A 90 -12.26 -1.79 -6.65
N CYS A 91 -12.54 -2.41 -7.79
CA CYS A 91 -13.89 -2.86 -8.14
C CYS A 91 -14.44 -3.87 -7.11
N ARG A 92 -13.59 -4.75 -6.58
CA ARG A 92 -13.98 -5.76 -5.58
C ARG A 92 -14.34 -5.12 -4.23
N TYR A 93 -13.61 -4.10 -3.79
CA TYR A 93 -13.87 -3.42 -2.53
C TYR A 93 -15.01 -2.39 -2.64
N GLY A 94 -15.21 -1.79 -3.81
CA GLY A 94 -16.34 -0.89 -4.09
C GLY A 94 -16.21 0.52 -3.49
N HIS A 95 -15.27 0.75 -2.57
CA HIS A 95 -14.98 2.04 -1.93
C HIS A 95 -13.50 2.43 -2.06
N ALA A 96 -12.79 1.85 -3.02
CA ALA A 96 -11.39 2.14 -3.26
C ALA A 96 -11.20 3.02 -4.51
N LEU A 97 -10.48 4.13 -4.35
CA LEU A 97 -10.06 5.02 -5.42
C LEU A 97 -8.71 4.56 -5.97
N VAL A 98 -8.57 4.46 -7.30
CA VAL A 98 -7.27 4.15 -7.94
C VAL A 98 -6.74 5.39 -8.63
N LEU A 99 -5.52 5.80 -8.26
CA LEU A 99 -4.78 6.89 -8.89
C LEU A 99 -3.56 6.32 -9.62
N GLN A 100 -3.56 6.43 -10.94
CA GLN A 100 -2.40 6.10 -11.76
C GLN A 100 -1.61 7.38 -12.01
N LEU A 101 -0.51 7.55 -11.29
CA LEU A 101 0.27 8.79 -11.32
C LEU A 101 1.53 8.70 -12.20
N GLY A 102 1.86 7.51 -12.69
CA GLY A 102 3.08 7.32 -13.50
C GLY A 102 4.35 7.53 -12.66
N HIS A 103 5.47 7.85 -13.32
CA HIS A 103 6.72 8.15 -12.62
C HIS A 103 6.71 9.56 -12.03
N LEU A 104 6.24 9.68 -10.80
CA LEU A 104 6.41 10.87 -9.96
C LEU A 104 7.38 10.61 -8.82
N THR A 105 7.86 11.69 -8.20
CA THR A 105 8.56 11.58 -6.93
C THR A 105 7.61 11.13 -5.82
N ARG A 106 8.14 10.47 -4.79
CA ARG A 106 7.35 10.00 -3.65
C ARG A 106 6.55 11.13 -2.99
N GLN A 107 7.16 12.31 -2.83
CA GLN A 107 6.52 13.47 -2.22
C GLN A 107 5.34 13.98 -3.05
N GLU A 108 5.49 14.03 -4.38
CA GLU A 108 4.39 14.43 -5.27
C GLU A 108 3.27 13.41 -5.28
N ALA A 109 3.59 12.12 -5.29
CA ALA A 109 2.59 11.06 -5.23
C ALA A 109 1.78 11.14 -3.93
N ILE A 110 2.45 11.35 -2.79
CA ILE A 110 1.80 11.58 -1.50
C ILE A 110 0.92 12.82 -1.54
N ALA A 111 1.44 13.95 -2.02
CA ALA A 111 0.69 15.19 -2.09
C ALA A 111 -0.59 15.04 -2.94
N ARG A 112 -0.50 14.33 -4.07
CA ARG A 112 -1.63 14.03 -4.94
C ARG A 112 -2.63 13.08 -4.29
N ALA A 113 -2.16 12.05 -3.59
CA ALA A 113 -3.01 11.11 -2.90
C ALA A 113 -3.78 11.75 -1.74
N VAL A 114 -3.08 12.56 -0.93
CA VAL A 114 -3.69 13.36 0.15
C VAL A 114 -4.71 14.34 -0.44
N ALA A 115 -4.39 15.01 -1.54
CA ALA A 115 -5.32 15.94 -2.19
C ALA A 115 -6.56 15.25 -2.81
N ALA A 116 -6.46 13.97 -3.16
CA ALA A 116 -7.56 13.18 -3.68
C ALA A 116 -8.48 12.62 -2.57
N THR A 117 -8.01 12.67 -1.33
CA THR A 117 -8.69 12.10 -0.17
C THR A 117 -9.61 13.14 0.47
N THR A 118 -10.79 12.72 0.93
CA THR A 118 -11.74 13.61 1.63
C THR A 118 -11.70 13.48 3.14
N ALA A 119 -11.06 12.43 3.65
CA ALA A 119 -10.92 12.15 5.07
C ALA A 119 -10.02 13.18 5.79
N PRO A 120 -10.37 13.55 7.04
CA PRO A 120 -9.58 14.47 7.86
C PRO A 120 -8.28 13.84 8.39
N ARG A 121 -8.19 12.51 8.41
CA ARG A 121 -7.00 11.75 8.80
C ARG A 121 -6.57 10.84 7.66
N VAL A 122 -5.28 10.87 7.32
CA VAL A 122 -4.72 10.06 6.23
C VAL A 122 -3.57 9.22 6.77
N VAL A 123 -3.62 7.91 6.52
CA VAL A 123 -2.56 6.96 6.82
C VAL A 123 -1.93 6.53 5.51
N ILE A 124 -0.62 6.74 5.38
CA ILE A 124 0.11 6.39 4.17
C ILE A 124 0.86 5.08 4.41
N VAL A 125 0.57 4.10 3.56
CA VAL A 125 1.21 2.79 3.53
C VAL A 125 2.02 2.70 2.26
N ASP A 126 3.31 2.48 2.41
CA ASP A 126 4.22 2.35 1.29
C ASP A 126 4.58 0.86 1.10
N LEU A 127 4.19 0.31 -0.04
CA LEU A 127 4.52 -1.06 -0.42
C LEU A 127 5.73 -1.12 -1.36
N GLU A 128 6.40 0.01 -1.60
CA GLU A 128 7.65 0.04 -2.35
C GLU A 128 8.72 -0.75 -1.57
N GLY A 129 9.15 -1.87 -2.14
CA GLY A 129 10.16 -2.75 -1.55
C GLY A 129 11.59 -2.21 -1.60
N HIS A 130 11.80 -0.98 -2.07
CA HIS A 130 13.14 -0.39 -2.17
C HIS A 130 13.47 0.41 -0.90
N LEU A 131 14.19 -0.25 0.00
CA LEU A 131 15.26 0.42 0.74
C LEU A 131 16.21 1.01 -0.30
N GLU A 132 16.02 2.27 -0.67
CA GLU A 132 17.12 3.06 -1.22
C GLU A 132 18.19 3.10 -0.13
N LYS A 133 19.19 2.23 -0.24
CA LYS A 133 20.50 2.55 0.32
C LYS A 133 20.98 3.75 -0.48
N GLU A 134 20.84 4.94 0.09
CA GLU A 134 21.67 6.08 -0.27
C GLU A 134 23.13 5.59 -0.29
N GLY A 135 23.74 5.68 -1.47
CA GLY A 135 25.18 5.49 -1.67
C GLY A 135 25.94 6.75 -1.34
#